data_AF-A0A7K1ABM7-F1
#
_entry.id   AF-A0A7K1ABM7-F1
#
_cell.length_a   1.000
_cell.length_b   1.000
_cell.length_c   1.000
_cell.angle_alpha   90.00
_cell.angle_beta   90.00
_cell.angle_gamma   90.00
#
_symmetry.space_group_name_H-M   'P 1'
#
loop_
_entity.id
_entity.type
_entity.pdbx_description
1 polymer ?
#
loop_
_entity_poly.entity_id
_entity_poly.type
_entity_poly.pdbx_seq_one_letter_code
_entity_poly.pdbx_strand_id
1 'polypeptide(L)'
;IGGVEVCLSKPLKDPYTFLNLPKGKNVLQGMKALQFLRTRHGVGDGSDLGRISNQQVFLTSLMRKIKNGGVLTNPIQLYSLANAAARNMTLSSSLSDIGTMVSIASSLKSVDLDKITFIQVPSHTGLPAPYQGRVGLTVDKAQIVFNKLIKDEPILVSGKNTGYGTSNPDGTSTNPDDKDTLDWLIGTNSATKTCSG
;
A
#
# COMPACT_ATOMS: atom_id res chain seq x y z
N ILE A 1 3.06 16.97 -3.09
CA ILE A 1 1.88 16.29 -3.69
C ILE A 1 0.51 16.73 -3.16
N GLY A 2 0.43 17.59 -2.12
CA GLY A 2 -0.85 18.20 -1.70
C GLY A 2 -1.80 17.27 -0.92
N GLY A 3 -1.27 16.24 -0.27
CA GLY A 3 -2.06 15.26 0.50
C GLY A 3 -2.55 14.07 -0.33
N VAL A 4 -3.04 13.05 0.38
CA VAL A 4 -3.54 11.79 -0.17
C VAL A 4 -4.97 11.57 0.30
N GLU A 5 -5.91 11.41 -0.64
CA GLU A 5 -7.29 11.03 -0.31
C GLU A 5 -7.33 9.55 0.08
N VAL A 6 -7.86 9.23 1.26
CA VAL A 6 -8.16 7.86 1.68
C VAL A 6 -9.66 7.70 1.92
N CYS A 7 -10.18 6.50 1.68
CA CYS A 7 -11.58 6.18 1.98
C CYS A 7 -11.68 5.44 3.32
N LEU A 8 -12.67 5.82 4.13
CA LEU A 8 -13.03 5.14 5.37
C LEU A 8 -14.45 4.57 5.29
N SER A 9 -14.62 3.27 5.54
CA SER A 9 -15.94 2.61 5.53
C SER A 9 -16.72 2.86 6.83
N LYS A 10 -16.02 3.16 7.92
CA LYS A 10 -16.54 3.59 9.23
C LYS A 10 -15.66 4.70 9.83
N PRO A 11 -16.15 5.49 10.80
CA PRO A 11 -15.30 6.46 11.50
C PRO A 11 -14.10 5.75 12.13
N LEU A 12 -12.93 6.37 12.04
CA LEU A 12 -11.67 5.80 12.52
C LEU A 12 -11.13 6.69 13.64
N LYS A 13 -11.12 6.12 14.86
CA LYS A 13 -10.56 6.77 16.04
C LYS A 13 -9.52 5.86 16.68
N ASP A 14 -8.33 6.39 16.92
CA ASP A 14 -7.26 5.68 17.60
C ASP A 14 -6.62 6.62 18.63
N PRO A 15 -6.85 6.42 19.94
CA PRO A 15 -6.30 7.27 20.98
C PRO A 15 -4.78 7.17 21.09
N TYR A 16 -4.16 6.07 20.66
CA TYR A 16 -2.71 5.87 20.74
C TYR A 16 -1.96 6.71 19.70
N THR A 17 -2.61 7.01 18.58
CA THR A 17 -2.06 7.89 17.55
C THR A 17 -2.73 9.27 17.55
N PHE A 18 -3.71 9.52 18.43
CA PHE A 18 -4.57 10.71 18.41
C PHE A 18 -5.31 10.91 17.08
N LEU A 19 -5.59 9.82 16.37
CA LEU A 19 -6.30 9.88 15.10
C LEU A 19 -7.80 9.95 15.35
N ASN A 20 -8.48 10.84 14.63
CA ASN A 20 -9.93 10.93 14.64
C ASN A 20 -10.38 11.43 13.26
N LEU A 21 -11.00 10.53 12.48
CA LEU A 21 -11.46 10.81 11.14
C LEU A 21 -12.92 10.34 10.96
N PRO A 22 -13.78 11.15 10.31
CA PRO A 22 -15.12 10.72 9.98
C PRO A 22 -15.11 9.66 8.87
N LYS A 23 -16.20 8.88 8.78
CA LYS A 23 -16.46 7.98 7.64
C LYS A 23 -16.40 8.77 6.32
N GLY A 24 -15.97 8.11 5.24
CA GLY A 24 -15.93 8.65 3.89
C GLY A 24 -14.53 9.07 3.45
N LYS A 25 -14.47 9.98 2.48
CA LYS A 25 -13.21 10.43 1.88
C LYS A 25 -12.53 11.47 2.78
N ASN A 26 -11.25 11.26 3.06
CA ASN A 26 -10.44 12.11 3.91
C ASN A 26 -9.11 12.43 3.21
N VAL A 27 -8.76 13.70 3.06
CA VAL A 27 -7.44 14.09 2.54
C VAL A 27 -6.46 14.19 3.69
N LEU A 28 -5.44 13.33 3.67
CA LEU A 28 -4.43 13.23 4.71
C LEU A 28 -3.11 13.85 4.27
N GLN A 29 -2.50 14.62 5.17
CA GLN A 29 -1.18 15.24 4.98
C GLN A 29 -0.44 15.36 6.31
N GLY A 30 0.90 15.40 6.24
CA GLY A 30 1.76 15.60 7.40
C GLY A 30 1.43 14.66 8.56
N MET A 31 1.19 15.25 9.73
CA MET A 31 0.89 14.49 10.96
C MET A 31 -0.34 13.60 10.83
N LYS A 32 -1.43 14.05 10.17
CA LYS A 32 -2.62 13.20 10.01
C LYS A 32 -2.34 11.95 9.17
N ALA A 33 -1.51 12.07 8.13
CA ALA A 33 -1.09 10.92 7.33
C ALA A 33 -0.22 9.96 8.16
N LEU A 34 0.71 10.49 8.96
CA LEU A 34 1.53 9.68 9.87
C LEU A 34 0.68 8.94 10.91
N GLN A 35 -0.28 9.63 11.53
CA GLN A 35 -1.20 9.04 12.50
C GLN A 35 -2.01 7.90 11.86
N PHE A 36 -2.52 8.11 10.64
CA PHE A 36 -3.21 7.08 9.86
C PHE A 36 -2.31 5.87 9.56
N LEU A 37 -1.07 6.08 9.12
CA LEU A 37 -0.14 4.99 8.79
C LEU A 37 0.32 4.19 10.03
N ARG A 38 0.20 4.77 11.22
CA ARG A 38 0.58 4.16 12.51
C ARG A 38 -0.58 3.57 13.28
N THR A 39 -1.83 3.82 12.88
CA THR A 39 -3.00 3.32 13.60
C THR A 39 -3.00 1.80 13.61
N ARG A 40 -3.28 1.23 14.78
CA ARG A 40 -3.43 -0.22 14.98
C ARG A 40 -4.82 -0.51 15.50
N HIS A 41 -5.21 0.20 16.55
CA HIS A 41 -6.41 -0.09 17.32
C HIS A 41 -7.67 0.55 16.72
N GLY A 42 -7.50 1.47 15.77
CA GLY A 42 -8.61 2.07 15.05
C GLY A 42 -9.06 1.29 13.80
N VAL A 43 -8.34 0.24 13.41
CA VAL A 43 -8.57 -0.49 12.14
C VAL A 43 -8.53 -2.00 12.32
N GLY A 44 -9.40 -2.70 11.59
CA GLY A 44 -9.38 -4.16 11.52
C GLY A 44 -9.46 -4.83 12.89
N ASP A 45 -8.50 -5.71 13.17
CA ASP A 45 -8.42 -6.55 14.36
C ASP A 45 -7.44 -6.03 15.44
N GLY A 46 -6.88 -4.83 15.28
CA GLY A 46 -5.86 -4.32 16.19
C GLY A 46 -4.43 -4.83 15.94
N SER A 47 -4.26 -5.78 15.00
CA SER A 47 -2.98 -6.43 14.75
C SER A 47 -2.05 -5.61 13.85
N ASP A 48 -0.80 -6.06 13.72
CA ASP A 48 0.12 -5.52 12.73
C ASP A 48 -0.34 -5.80 11.28
N LEU A 49 -1.12 -6.87 11.05
CA LEU A 49 -1.67 -7.21 9.73
C LEU A 49 -2.81 -6.27 9.32
N GLY A 50 -3.64 -5.85 10.29
CA GLY A 50 -4.60 -4.75 10.13
C GLY A 50 -3.91 -3.44 9.75
N ARG A 51 -2.82 -3.10 10.43
CA ARG A 51 -2.02 -1.92 10.07
C ARG A 51 -1.43 -2.02 8.65
N ILE A 52 -0.87 -3.17 8.26
CA ILE A 52 -0.33 -3.37 6.90
C ILE A 52 -1.42 -3.13 5.85
N SER A 53 -2.61 -3.69 6.06
CA SER A 53 -3.75 -3.51 5.16
C SER A 53 -4.12 -2.02 5.03
N ASN A 54 -4.14 -1.29 6.16
CA ASN A 54 -4.38 0.16 6.17
C ASN A 54 -3.28 0.96 5.43
N GLN A 55 -2.03 0.54 5.54
CA GLN A 55 -0.92 1.15 4.80
C GLN A 55 -1.05 0.92 3.29
N GLN A 56 -1.50 -0.26 2.86
CA GLN A 56 -1.77 -0.54 1.44
C GLN A 56 -2.88 0.37 0.88
N VAL A 57 -3.93 0.66 1.66
CA VAL A 57 -4.96 1.65 1.26
C VAL A 57 -4.34 3.03 1.03
N PHE A 58 -3.43 3.47 1.90
CA PHE A 58 -2.74 4.74 1.73
C PHE A 58 -1.81 4.72 0.51
N LEU A 59 -0.99 3.68 0.36
CA LEU A 59 0.02 3.58 -0.71
C LEU A 59 -0.60 3.49 -2.10
N THR A 60 -1.68 2.72 -2.27
CA THR A 60 -2.44 2.70 -3.53
C THR A 60 -3.05 4.05 -3.85
N SER A 61 -3.59 4.75 -2.85
CA SER A 61 -4.15 6.10 -3.00
C SER A 61 -3.09 7.14 -3.32
N LEU A 62 -1.91 7.04 -2.70
CA LEU A 62 -0.74 7.85 -2.99
C LEU A 62 -0.29 7.65 -4.43
N MET A 63 -0.20 6.39 -4.89
CA MET A 63 0.22 6.10 -6.26
C MET A 63 -0.78 6.66 -7.29
N ARG A 64 -2.10 6.50 -7.04
CA ARG A 64 -3.14 7.17 -7.84
C ARG A 64 -2.96 8.68 -7.86
N LYS A 65 -2.68 9.30 -6.71
CA LYS A 65 -2.47 10.75 -6.62
C LYS A 65 -1.25 11.20 -7.43
N ILE A 66 -0.14 10.46 -7.36
CA ILE A 66 1.09 10.77 -8.10
C ILE A 66 0.87 10.63 -9.61
N LYS A 67 0.25 9.55 -10.07
CA LYS A 67 -0.02 9.32 -11.49
C LYS A 67 -1.10 10.26 -12.05
N ASN A 68 -2.28 10.27 -11.44
CA ASN A 68 -3.44 11.02 -11.95
C ASN A 68 -3.34 12.53 -11.67
N GLY A 69 -2.56 12.92 -10.66
CA GLY A 69 -2.28 14.33 -10.35
C GLY A 69 -1.27 14.97 -11.29
N GLY A 70 -0.76 14.25 -12.30
CA GLY A 70 0.20 14.77 -13.27
C GLY A 70 1.60 15.05 -12.69
N VAL A 71 1.90 14.54 -11.50
CA VAL A 71 3.20 14.77 -10.83
C VAL A 71 4.33 14.21 -11.68
N LEU A 72 4.14 13.02 -12.27
CA LEU A 72 5.14 12.35 -13.13
C LEU A 72 5.25 12.97 -14.53
N THR A 73 4.28 13.77 -14.95
CA THR A 73 4.29 14.47 -16.25
C THR A 73 4.76 15.92 -16.14
N ASN A 74 4.85 16.47 -14.93
CA ASN A 74 5.26 17.84 -14.69
C ASN A 74 6.71 17.87 -14.17
N PRO A 75 7.69 18.36 -14.95
CA PRO A 75 9.10 18.32 -14.57
C PRO A 75 9.41 19.09 -13.28
N ILE A 76 8.69 20.19 -13.02
CA ILE A 76 8.85 21.01 -11.81
C ILE A 76 8.37 20.23 -10.58
N GLN A 77 7.17 19.62 -10.66
CA GLN A 77 6.64 18.84 -9.54
C GLN A 77 7.44 17.55 -9.31
N LEU A 78 7.90 16.91 -10.37
CA LEU A 78 8.73 15.72 -10.30
C LEU A 78 10.07 16.01 -9.61
N TYR A 79 10.75 17.08 -10.02
CA TYR A 79 12.00 17.51 -9.37
C TYR A 79 11.78 17.89 -7.90
N SER A 80 10.69 18.61 -7.61
CA SER A 80 10.32 18.97 -6.23
C SER A 80 10.09 17.73 -5.35
N LEU A 81 9.40 16.71 -5.88
CA LEU A 81 9.19 15.45 -5.19
C LEU A 81 10.50 14.71 -4.95
N ALA A 82 11.36 14.64 -5.97
CA ALA A 82 12.68 14.01 -5.87
C ALA A 82 13.53 14.71 -4.79
N ASN A 83 13.69 16.03 -4.85
CA ASN A 83 14.47 16.77 -3.86
C ASN A 83 13.89 16.63 -2.43
N ALA A 84 12.56 16.57 -2.28
CA ALA A 84 11.95 16.32 -0.98
C ALA A 84 12.29 14.92 -0.44
N ALA A 85 12.28 13.89 -1.29
CA ALA A 85 12.68 12.53 -0.89
C ALA A 85 14.16 12.49 -0.46
N ALA A 86 15.07 13.05 -1.26
CA ALA A 86 16.50 13.08 -0.97
C ALA A 86 16.86 13.78 0.35
N ARG A 87 16.09 14.81 0.74
CA ARG A 87 16.34 15.57 2.00
C ARG A 87 15.74 14.93 3.24
N ASN A 88 14.68 14.13 3.10
CA ASN A 88 13.90 13.61 4.24
C ASN A 88 14.04 12.09 4.41
N MET A 89 14.80 11.41 3.56
CA MET A 89 15.03 9.97 3.60
C MET A 89 16.52 9.66 3.60
N THR A 90 16.92 8.61 4.31
CA THR A 90 18.24 8.02 4.16
C THR A 90 18.22 7.12 2.93
N LEU A 91 18.92 7.54 1.87
CA LEU A 91 18.98 6.83 0.60
C LEU A 91 20.35 6.16 0.42
N SER A 92 20.41 5.10 -0.40
CA SER A 92 21.69 4.60 -0.89
C SER A 92 22.40 5.68 -1.71
N SER A 93 23.71 5.55 -1.88
CA SER A 93 24.49 6.48 -2.72
C SER A 93 23.89 6.64 -4.12
N SER A 94 23.47 5.54 -4.75
CA SER A 94 22.80 5.56 -6.05
C SER A 94 21.45 6.26 -6.04
N LEU A 95 20.64 6.08 -5.00
CA LEU A 95 19.32 6.72 -4.90
C LEU A 95 19.40 8.18 -4.45
N SER A 96 20.52 8.62 -3.86
CA SER A 96 20.75 10.03 -3.53
C SER A 96 20.99 10.90 -4.78
N ASP A 97 21.30 10.28 -5.92
CA ASP A 97 21.37 10.97 -7.20
C ASP A 97 19.96 11.30 -7.74
N ILE A 98 19.71 12.59 -8.00
CA ILE A 98 18.41 13.08 -8.46
C ILE A 98 18.06 12.51 -9.84
N GLY A 99 19.05 12.35 -10.73
CA GLY A 99 18.83 11.77 -12.07
C GLY A 99 18.32 10.34 -12.01
N THR A 100 18.85 9.54 -11.09
CA THR A 100 18.43 8.17 -10.81
C THR A 100 16.97 8.14 -10.32
N MET A 101 16.60 9.01 -9.37
CA MET A 101 15.21 9.06 -8.89
C MET A 101 14.21 9.54 -9.96
N VAL A 102 14.61 10.51 -10.80
CA VAL A 102 13.82 10.95 -11.95
C VAL A 102 13.63 9.81 -12.95
N SER A 103 14.66 8.99 -13.18
CA SER A 103 14.59 7.83 -14.07
C SER A 103 13.62 6.77 -13.53
N ILE A 104 13.68 6.45 -12.23
CA ILE A 104 12.73 5.53 -11.58
C ILE A 104 11.29 6.05 -11.71
N ALA A 105 11.08 7.33 -11.40
CA ALA A 105 9.77 7.96 -11.51
C ALA A 105 9.25 8.01 -12.96
N SER A 106 10.14 8.15 -13.94
CA SER A 106 9.81 8.08 -15.37
C SER A 106 9.42 6.67 -15.80
N SER A 107 10.08 5.62 -15.29
CA SER A 107 9.64 4.24 -15.51
C SER A 107 8.24 3.99 -14.94
N LEU A 108 7.97 4.49 -13.73
CA LEU A 108 6.64 4.38 -13.09
C LEU A 108 5.53 5.12 -13.83
N LYS A 109 5.86 6.18 -14.58
CA LYS A 109 4.91 6.93 -15.41
C LYS A 109 4.19 6.00 -16.41
N SER A 110 4.96 5.10 -17.02
CA SER A 110 4.49 4.18 -18.08
C SER A 110 3.81 2.91 -17.56
N VAL A 111 3.87 2.62 -16.26
CA VAL A 111 3.29 1.40 -15.66
C VAL A 111 1.85 1.66 -15.23
N ASP A 112 0.87 1.02 -15.85
CA ASP A 112 -0.55 1.16 -15.50
C ASP A 112 -0.84 0.89 -14.01
N LEU A 113 -1.88 1.54 -13.46
CA LEU A 113 -2.17 1.48 -12.02
C LEU A 113 -2.56 0.06 -11.56
N ASP A 114 -3.15 -0.75 -12.42
CA ASP A 114 -3.51 -2.15 -12.17
C ASP A 114 -2.28 -3.08 -12.10
N LYS A 115 -1.16 -2.68 -12.70
CA LYS A 115 0.14 -3.37 -12.66
C LYS A 115 1.03 -2.97 -11.48
N ILE A 116 0.58 -2.04 -10.63
CA ILE A 116 1.29 -1.66 -9.40
C ILE A 116 0.59 -2.29 -8.21
N THR A 117 1.11 -3.45 -7.78
CA THR A 117 0.54 -4.29 -6.73
C THR A 117 1.27 -4.10 -5.40
N PHE A 118 0.51 -3.93 -4.33
CA PHE A 118 1.00 -3.97 -2.95
C PHE A 118 0.50 -5.24 -2.28
N ILE A 119 1.41 -6.04 -1.76
CA ILE A 119 1.09 -7.33 -1.15
C ILE A 119 1.61 -7.40 0.29
N GLN A 120 0.94 -8.20 1.10
CA GLN A 120 1.49 -8.68 2.35
C GLN A 120 2.24 -9.98 2.06
N VAL A 121 3.48 -10.09 2.54
CA VAL A 121 4.21 -11.36 2.43
C VAL A 121 3.39 -12.47 3.12
N PRO A 122 3.18 -13.64 2.48
CA PRO A 122 2.31 -14.68 3.00
C PRO A 122 2.72 -15.14 4.39
N SER A 123 1.81 -14.98 5.35
CA SER A 123 2.14 -15.14 6.76
C SER A 123 0.95 -15.66 7.57
N HIS A 124 1.23 -16.23 8.73
CA HIS A 124 0.24 -16.74 9.66
C HIS A 124 0.53 -16.33 11.10
N THR A 125 -0.51 -16.32 11.92
CA THR A 125 -0.43 -16.04 13.37
C THR A 125 -0.51 -17.37 14.15
N GLY A 126 -0.61 -17.30 15.49
CA GLY A 126 -0.83 -18.47 16.33
C GLY A 126 0.42 -19.34 16.54
N LEU A 127 1.61 -18.75 16.47
CA LEU A 127 2.86 -19.47 16.72
C LEU A 127 2.91 -20.00 18.18
N PRO A 128 3.44 -21.23 18.39
CA PRO A 128 3.59 -21.80 19.72
C PRO A 128 4.66 -21.06 20.53
N ALA A 129 4.70 -21.31 21.84
CA ALA A 129 5.79 -20.82 22.69
C ALA A 129 7.16 -21.31 22.16
N PRO A 130 8.22 -20.48 22.20
CA PRO A 130 8.33 -19.16 22.83
C PRO A 130 7.91 -17.98 21.92
N TYR A 131 7.30 -18.22 20.77
CA TYR A 131 7.03 -17.21 19.73
C TYR A 131 5.59 -16.72 19.70
N GLN A 132 4.83 -16.90 20.77
CA GLN A 132 3.45 -16.42 20.88
C GLN A 132 3.34 -14.92 20.57
N GLY A 133 2.29 -14.53 19.84
CA GLY A 133 2.07 -13.14 19.40
C GLY A 133 2.95 -12.68 18.24
N ARG A 134 3.84 -13.54 17.71
CA ARG A 134 4.62 -13.26 16.50
C ARG A 134 3.90 -13.78 15.25
N VAL A 135 4.40 -13.34 14.10
CA VAL A 135 3.94 -13.74 12.77
C VAL A 135 4.98 -14.65 12.13
N GLY A 136 4.55 -15.81 11.64
CA GLY A 136 5.38 -16.78 10.92
C GLY A 136 5.19 -16.65 9.42
N LEU A 137 6.24 -16.91 8.64
CA LEU A 137 6.13 -16.98 7.18
C LEU A 137 5.40 -18.27 6.80
N THR A 138 4.41 -18.16 5.90
CA THR A 138 3.82 -19.34 5.26
C THR A 138 4.73 -19.75 4.11
N VAL A 139 5.73 -20.59 4.41
CA VAL A 139 6.93 -20.80 3.57
C VAL A 139 6.58 -21.24 2.15
N ASP A 140 5.65 -22.19 2.00
CA ASP A 140 5.17 -22.71 0.71
C ASP A 140 4.58 -21.61 -0.17
N LYS A 141 3.69 -20.77 0.39
CA LYS A 141 3.08 -19.64 -0.32
C LYS A 141 4.06 -18.51 -0.57
N ALA A 142 4.92 -18.20 0.39
CA ALA A 142 5.93 -17.16 0.25
C ALA A 142 6.95 -17.51 -0.83
N GLN A 143 7.34 -18.78 -0.97
CA GLN A 143 8.24 -19.22 -2.03
C GLN A 143 7.65 -18.98 -3.42
N ILE A 144 6.33 -19.14 -3.61
CA ILE A 144 5.66 -18.80 -4.87
C ILE A 144 5.85 -17.32 -5.20
N VAL A 145 5.60 -16.43 -4.22
CA VAL A 145 5.78 -14.98 -4.38
C VAL A 145 7.24 -14.64 -4.69
N PHE A 146 8.20 -15.20 -3.94
CA PHE A 146 9.62 -14.93 -4.14
C PHE A 146 10.12 -15.44 -5.49
N ASN A 147 9.68 -16.63 -5.94
CA ASN A 147 10.03 -17.15 -7.25
C ASN A 147 9.52 -16.23 -8.38
N LYS A 148 8.31 -15.68 -8.24
CA LYS A 148 7.79 -14.70 -9.20
C LYS A 148 8.64 -13.43 -9.24
N LEU A 149 9.02 -12.89 -8.07
CA LEU A 149 9.92 -11.73 -8.00
C LEU A 149 11.30 -12.00 -8.65
N ILE A 150 11.89 -13.18 -8.42
CA ILE A 150 13.19 -13.56 -9.00
C ILE A 150 13.11 -13.70 -10.52
N LYS A 151 11.99 -14.21 -11.03
CA LYS A 151 11.77 -14.44 -12.47
C LYS A 151 11.16 -13.24 -13.20
N ASP A 152 10.95 -12.12 -12.51
CA ASP A 152 10.26 -10.94 -13.03
C ASP A 152 8.86 -11.26 -13.61
N GLU A 153 8.15 -12.18 -12.95
CA GLU A 153 6.78 -12.54 -13.30
C GLU A 153 5.77 -11.67 -12.55
N PRO A 154 4.63 -11.32 -13.16
CA PRO A 154 3.59 -10.55 -12.50
C PRO A 154 3.01 -11.29 -11.29
N ILE A 155 2.73 -10.52 -10.24
CA ILE A 155 1.99 -10.98 -9.06
C ILE A 155 0.58 -10.40 -9.15
N LEU A 156 -0.37 -11.25 -9.52
CA LEU A 156 -1.77 -10.90 -9.66
C LEU A 156 -2.51 -11.26 -8.37
N VAL A 157 -3.15 -10.26 -7.76
CA VAL A 157 -3.93 -10.42 -6.53
C VAL A 157 -5.42 -10.36 -6.83
N SER A 158 -6.20 -11.15 -6.10
CA SER A 158 -7.66 -11.10 -6.17
C SER A 158 -8.16 -9.83 -5.50
N GLY A 159 -8.99 -9.05 -6.21
CA GLY A 159 -9.59 -7.81 -5.69
C GLY A 159 -10.55 -8.02 -4.51
N LYS A 160 -10.79 -9.28 -4.12
CA LYS A 160 -11.61 -9.70 -2.98
C LYS A 160 -10.80 -9.74 -1.67
N ASN A 161 -9.47 -9.88 -1.72
CA ASN A 161 -8.63 -10.13 -0.55
C ASN A 161 -7.75 -8.92 -0.21
N THR A 162 -8.40 -7.80 0.11
CA THR A 162 -7.77 -6.51 0.40
C THR A 162 -7.05 -6.45 1.76
N GLY A 163 -7.24 -7.47 2.60
CA GLY A 163 -6.64 -7.59 3.94
C GLY A 163 -7.57 -7.19 5.08
N TYR A 164 -7.04 -7.22 6.30
CA TYR A 164 -7.80 -7.05 7.54
C TYR A 164 -8.31 -5.61 7.70
N GLY A 165 -9.62 -5.44 7.98
CA GLY A 165 -10.21 -4.12 8.19
C GLY A 165 -10.20 -3.23 6.94
N THR A 166 -10.20 -3.84 5.75
CA THR A 166 -10.32 -3.12 4.48
C THR A 166 -11.41 -3.75 3.63
N SER A 167 -11.99 -2.96 2.75
CA SER A 167 -13.04 -3.42 1.85
C SER A 167 -12.91 -2.75 0.49
N ASN A 168 -13.31 -3.44 -0.56
CA ASN A 168 -13.48 -2.89 -1.91
C ASN A 168 -14.96 -2.54 -2.12
N PRO A 169 -15.38 -1.28 -1.93
CA PRO A 169 -16.79 -0.88 -2.05
C PRO A 169 -17.34 -1.01 -3.48
N ASP A 170 -16.47 -0.95 -4.49
CA ASP A 170 -16.89 -0.97 -5.89
C ASP A 170 -17.09 -2.40 -6.40
N GLY A 171 -16.64 -3.42 -5.67
CA GLY A 171 -16.74 -4.84 -6.06
C GLY A 171 -15.98 -5.20 -7.35
N THR A 172 -15.42 -4.21 -8.04
CA THR A 172 -14.66 -4.37 -9.28
C THR A 172 -13.35 -5.05 -8.97
N SER A 173 -13.33 -6.37 -9.16
CA SER A 173 -12.10 -7.12 -9.41
C SER A 173 -11.56 -6.67 -10.77
N THR A 174 -10.29 -6.33 -10.84
CA THR A 174 -9.59 -6.35 -12.13
C THR A 174 -9.49 -7.83 -12.51
N ASN A 175 -10.46 -8.26 -13.31
CA ASN A 175 -10.67 -9.60 -13.88
C ASN A 175 -10.82 -10.78 -12.88
N PRO A 176 -12.06 -11.23 -12.57
CA PRO A 176 -12.31 -12.39 -11.69
C PRO A 176 -11.90 -13.75 -12.28
N ASP A 177 -11.66 -13.84 -13.59
CA ASP A 177 -11.48 -15.11 -14.32
C ASP A 177 -10.04 -15.36 -14.80
N ASP A 178 -9.07 -14.56 -14.34
CA ASP A 178 -7.68 -14.79 -14.69
C ASP A 178 -7.12 -15.92 -13.81
N LYS A 179 -6.92 -17.10 -14.42
CA LYS A 179 -6.43 -18.32 -13.74
C LYS A 179 -5.07 -18.13 -13.05
N ASP A 180 -4.41 -17.02 -13.32
CA ASP A 180 -3.11 -16.64 -12.77
C ASP A 180 -3.21 -15.79 -11.49
N THR A 181 -4.42 -15.44 -11.03
CA THR A 181 -4.62 -14.73 -9.76
C THR A 181 -4.33 -15.62 -8.54
N LEU A 182 -3.62 -15.06 -7.57
CA LEU A 182 -3.38 -15.70 -6.28
C LEU A 182 -4.49 -15.32 -5.31
N ASP A 183 -5.59 -16.07 -5.33
CA ASP A 183 -6.74 -15.81 -4.45
C ASP A 183 -6.38 -15.80 -2.96
N TRP A 184 -5.41 -16.60 -2.53
CA TRP A 184 -4.99 -16.63 -1.13
C TRP A 184 -4.08 -15.45 -0.72
N LEU A 185 -3.60 -14.65 -1.67
CA LEU A 185 -2.63 -13.59 -1.40
C LEU A 185 -3.35 -12.31 -0.97
N ILE A 186 -2.97 -11.80 0.20
CA ILE A 186 -3.49 -10.53 0.71
C ILE A 186 -2.77 -9.38 0.01
N GLY A 187 -3.54 -8.52 -0.65
CA GLY A 187 -3.00 -7.35 -1.32
C GLY A 187 -4.03 -6.61 -2.16
N THR A 188 -3.59 -5.56 -2.81
CA THR A 188 -4.40 -4.74 -3.71
C THR A 188 -3.51 -4.07 -4.75
N ASN A 189 -4.09 -3.64 -5.87
CA ASN A 189 -3.37 -2.84 -6.87
C ASN A 189 -3.80 -1.36 -6.82
N SER A 190 -3.01 -0.51 -7.47
CA SER A 190 -3.24 0.93 -7.44
C SER A 190 -4.48 1.35 -8.24
N ALA A 191 -5.03 0.51 -9.11
CA ALA A 191 -6.29 0.77 -9.80
C ALA A 191 -7.50 0.59 -8.85
N THR A 192 -7.41 -0.35 -7.92
CA THR A 192 -8.49 -0.70 -7.00
C THR A 192 -8.63 0.32 -5.87
N LYS A 193 -9.83 0.86 -5.68
CA LYS A 193 -10.14 1.75 -4.55
C LYS A 193 -10.61 0.91 -3.38
N THR A 194 -9.88 1.00 -2.27
CA THR A 194 -10.22 0.30 -1.03
C THR A 194 -10.53 1.32 0.07
N CYS A 195 -11.40 0.95 0.99
CA CYS A 195 -11.75 1.74 2.17
C CYS A 195 -11.30 1.02 3.44
N SER A 196 -10.67 1.75 4.35
CA SER A 196 -10.29 1.24 5.67
C SER A 196 -11.44 1.32 6.66
N GLY A 197 -11.54 0.31 7.52
CA GLY A 197 -12.52 0.24 8.61
C GLY A 197 -12.23 -0.92 9.52
#